data_AF-A0A7L6BIG8-F1
#
_entry.id   AF-A0A7L6BIG8-F1
#
_cell.length_a   1.000
_cell.length_b   1.000
_cell.length_c   1.000
_cell.angle_alpha   90.00
_cell.angle_beta   90.00
_cell.angle_gamma   90.00
#
_symmetry.space_group_name_H-M   'P 1'
#
loop_
_entity.id
_entity.type
_entity.pdbx_description
1 polymer ?
#
loop_
_entity_poly.entity_id
_entity_poly.type
_entity_poly.pdbx_seq_one_letter_code
_entity_poly.pdbx_strand_id
1 'polypeptide(L)'
;MTQQYNYFENVKNDVIDFIKDNEININEVDREELNEQLWVEDSVTGNGSGSYTFNANKAKEYVDDNKDLIREAIDEGFMDRQKTAEWWLDDCYESIDVSLRCYVLSQAIDDAIEELED
;
A
#
# COMPACT_ATOMS: atom_id res chain seq x y z
N MET A 1 7.69 -23.01 -3.97
CA MET A 1 6.53 -22.13 -4.13
C MET A 1 6.90 -20.85 -3.44
N THR A 2 7.19 -19.80 -4.18
CA THR A 2 7.33 -18.46 -3.61
C THR A 2 5.98 -18.08 -3.02
N GLN A 3 5.99 -17.60 -1.77
CA GLN A 3 4.79 -17.07 -1.13
C GLN A 3 4.42 -15.78 -1.86
N GLN A 4 3.19 -15.71 -2.37
CA GLN A 4 2.65 -14.52 -3.03
C GLN A 4 2.74 -13.33 -2.05
N TYR A 5 3.25 -12.20 -2.53
CA TYR A 5 3.28 -10.97 -1.72
C TYR A 5 1.84 -10.51 -1.42
N ASN A 6 1.48 -10.33 -0.15
CA ASN A 6 0.15 -9.90 0.26
C ASN A 6 0.16 -8.40 0.61
N TYR A 7 -0.41 -7.56 -0.26
CA TYR A 7 -0.46 -6.11 -0.04
C TYR A 7 -1.20 -5.71 1.24
N PHE A 8 -2.36 -6.32 1.53
CA PHE A 8 -3.14 -6.02 2.74
C PHE A 8 -2.32 -6.30 4.00
N GLU A 9 -1.70 -7.47 4.09
CA GLU A 9 -0.91 -7.85 5.27
C GLU A 9 0.34 -6.98 5.43
N ASN A 10 1.04 -6.66 4.34
CA ASN A 10 2.25 -5.85 4.42
C ASN A 10 1.94 -4.40 4.82
N VAL A 11 0.95 -3.77 4.18
CA VAL A 11 0.57 -2.39 4.52
C VAL A 11 0.00 -2.32 5.93
N LYS A 12 -0.78 -3.32 6.38
CA LYS A 12 -1.25 -3.40 7.77
C LYS A 12 -0.08 -3.44 8.75
N ASN A 13 0.94 -4.27 8.50
CA ASN A 13 2.11 -4.32 9.36
C ASN A 13 2.88 -3.00 9.37
N ASP A 14 3.04 -2.34 8.22
CA ASP A 14 3.67 -1.01 8.15
C ASP A 14 2.86 0.04 8.94
N VAL A 15 1.52 -0.01 8.90
CA VAL A 15 0.63 0.87 9.70
C VAL A 15 0.80 0.58 11.20
N ILE A 16 0.83 -0.68 11.60
CA ILE A 16 1.04 -1.09 13.00
C ILE A 16 2.38 -0.56 13.51
N ASP A 17 3.45 -0.74 12.73
CA ASP A 17 4.78 -0.24 13.08
C ASP A 17 4.78 1.28 13.20
N PHE A 18 4.13 1.99 12.28
CA PHE A 18 3.98 3.44 12.36
C PHE A 18 3.25 3.90 13.63
N ILE A 19 2.12 3.26 13.97
CA ILE A 19 1.34 3.57 15.19
C ILE A 19 2.19 3.38 16.44
N LYS A 20 2.95 2.27 16.51
CA LYS A 20 3.81 1.94 17.65
C LYS A 20 4.99 2.89 17.77
N ASP A 21 5.68 3.17 16.68
CA ASP A 21 6.86 4.02 16.65
C ASP A 21 6.53 5.48 16.99
N ASN A 22 5.30 5.92 16.70
CA ASN A 22 4.81 7.27 17.00
C ASN A 22 3.93 7.36 18.26
N GLU A 23 3.79 6.26 19.02
CA GLU A 23 2.97 6.17 20.25
C GLU A 23 1.53 6.70 20.05
N ILE A 24 0.92 6.41 18.90
CA ILE A 24 -0.44 6.90 18.56
C ILE A 24 -1.47 6.18 19.44
N ASN A 25 -2.35 6.94 20.09
CA ASN A 25 -3.47 6.40 20.85
C ASN A 25 -4.62 6.00 19.91
N ILE A 26 -4.73 4.71 19.60
CA ILE A 26 -5.76 4.16 18.71
C ILE A 26 -7.20 4.45 19.16
N ASN A 27 -7.45 4.70 20.44
CA ASN A 27 -8.79 5.01 20.96
C ASN A 27 -9.22 6.46 20.68
N GLU A 28 -8.28 7.33 20.30
CA GLU A 28 -8.51 8.76 20.09
C GLU A 28 -8.16 9.21 18.66
N VAL A 29 -7.55 8.33 17.86
CA VAL A 29 -7.13 8.66 16.50
C VAL A 29 -8.32 8.82 15.56
N ASP A 30 -8.31 9.90 14.77
CA ASP A 30 -9.22 10.04 13.64
C ASP A 30 -8.66 9.21 12.48
N ARG A 31 -9.46 8.25 11.99
CA ARG A 31 -9.04 7.36 10.89
C ARG A 31 -8.83 8.11 9.58
N GLU A 32 -9.57 9.19 9.33
CA GLU A 32 -9.42 10.01 8.14
C GLU A 32 -8.09 10.79 8.20
N GLU A 33 -7.79 11.41 9.35
CA GLU A 33 -6.51 12.11 9.56
C GLU A 33 -5.31 11.16 9.46
N LEU A 34 -5.42 9.96 10.05
CA LEU A 34 -4.39 8.93 9.93
C LEU A 34 -4.21 8.47 8.47
N ASN A 35 -5.30 8.32 7.72
CA ASN A 35 -5.22 7.96 6.31
C ASN A 35 -4.49 9.04 5.49
N GLU A 36 -4.85 10.32 5.68
CA GLU A 36 -4.17 11.44 5.01
C GLU A 36 -2.67 11.50 5.33
N GLN A 37 -2.31 11.23 6.60
CA GLN A 37 -0.92 11.19 7.02
C GLN A 37 -0.16 10.03 6.36
N LEU A 38 -0.71 8.82 6.42
CA LEU A 38 -0.06 7.62 5.91
C LEU A 38 -0.05 7.54 4.38
N TRP A 39 -0.97 8.27 3.72
CA TRP A 39 -1.03 8.38 2.27
C TRP A 39 0.26 8.92 1.65
N VAL A 40 1.05 9.71 2.37
CA VAL A 40 2.36 10.21 1.91
C VAL A 40 3.54 9.69 2.74
N GLU A 41 3.29 8.83 3.72
CA GLU A 41 4.34 8.21 4.53
C GLU A 41 5.05 7.14 3.72
N ASP A 42 6.33 7.37 3.43
CA ASP A 42 7.12 6.49 2.57
C ASP A 42 7.32 5.12 3.20
N SER A 43 7.37 5.03 4.54
CA SER A 43 7.48 3.75 5.24
C SER A 43 6.23 2.88 5.15
N VAL A 44 5.09 3.42 4.68
CA VAL A 44 3.82 2.69 4.55
C VAL A 44 3.42 2.53 3.09
N THR A 45 3.38 3.63 2.33
CA THR A 45 2.90 3.64 0.94
C THR A 45 3.98 3.90 -0.09
N GLY A 46 5.06 4.60 0.26
CA GLY A 46 6.07 5.07 -0.69
C GLY A 46 5.60 6.20 -1.60
N ASN A 47 4.42 6.78 -1.36
CA ASN A 47 3.80 7.75 -2.26
C ASN A 47 4.36 9.17 -2.11
N GLY A 48 4.95 9.52 -0.96
CA GLY A 48 5.65 10.79 -0.77
C GLY A 48 6.85 10.94 -1.70
N SER A 49 7.59 9.85 -1.91
CA SER A 49 8.78 9.78 -2.77
C SER A 49 8.53 9.16 -4.14
N GLY A 50 7.46 8.39 -4.30
CA GLY A 50 7.15 7.61 -5.50
C GLY A 50 7.79 6.21 -5.54
N SER A 51 8.41 5.75 -4.43
CA SER A 51 8.87 4.37 -4.29
C SER A 51 8.90 3.90 -2.83
N TYR A 52 8.30 2.73 -2.58
CA TYR A 52 8.42 2.02 -1.30
C TYR A 52 9.66 1.11 -1.25
N THR A 53 9.94 0.38 -2.33
CA THR A 53 11.01 -0.65 -2.33
C THR A 53 12.40 -0.10 -2.63
N PHE A 54 12.49 1.09 -3.22
CA PHE A 54 13.70 1.65 -3.83
C PHE A 54 14.41 0.65 -4.77
N ASN A 55 13.64 -0.25 -5.39
CA ASN A 55 14.12 -1.35 -6.21
C ASN A 55 13.05 -1.84 -7.19
N ALA A 56 13.14 -1.40 -8.45
CA ALA A 56 12.22 -1.79 -9.51
C ALA A 56 12.05 -3.31 -9.71
N ASN A 57 13.11 -4.11 -9.56
CA ASN A 57 12.99 -5.57 -9.68
C ASN A 57 12.19 -6.17 -8.53
N LYS A 58 12.34 -5.62 -7.32
CA LYS A 58 11.56 -6.06 -6.15
C LYS A 58 10.10 -5.67 -6.28
N ALA A 59 9.81 -4.43 -6.69
CA ALA A 59 8.46 -3.99 -6.99
C ALA A 59 7.80 -4.86 -8.08
N LYS A 60 8.57 -5.24 -9.12
CA LYS A 60 8.10 -6.14 -10.17
C LYS A 60 7.65 -7.49 -9.63
N GLU A 61 8.42 -8.10 -8.72
CA GLU A 61 8.02 -9.37 -8.07
C GLU A 61 6.68 -9.24 -7.34
N TYR A 62 6.48 -8.15 -6.59
CA TYR A 62 5.23 -7.89 -5.86
C TYR A 62 4.05 -7.67 -6.81
N VAL A 63 4.25 -6.88 -7.85
CA VAL A 63 3.22 -6.52 -8.84
C VAL A 63 2.80 -7.72 -9.69
N ASP A 64 3.76 -8.52 -10.18
CA ASP A 64 3.45 -9.67 -11.04
C ASP A 64 2.61 -10.75 -10.34
N ASP A 65 2.83 -10.89 -9.03
CA ASP A 65 2.12 -11.81 -8.16
C ASP A 65 0.69 -11.33 -7.84
N ASN A 66 0.34 -10.07 -8.11
CA ASN A 66 -0.92 -9.43 -7.66
C ASN A 66 -1.78 -8.86 -8.80
N LYS A 67 -1.79 -9.51 -9.97
CA LYS A 67 -2.58 -9.05 -11.14
C LYS A 67 -4.08 -8.91 -10.88
N ASP A 68 -4.64 -9.76 -10.01
CA ASP A 68 -6.07 -9.68 -9.67
C ASP A 68 -6.39 -8.41 -8.86
N LEU A 69 -5.54 -8.05 -7.90
CA LEU A 69 -5.68 -6.81 -7.13
C LEU A 69 -5.53 -5.56 -8.01
N ILE A 70 -4.62 -5.59 -8.99
CA ILE A 70 -4.50 -4.51 -9.99
C ILE A 70 -5.80 -4.34 -10.77
N ARG A 71 -6.43 -5.44 -11.16
CA ARG A 71 -7.71 -5.39 -11.89
C ARG A 71 -8.82 -4.83 -11.02
N GLU A 72 -8.88 -5.25 -9.75
CA GLU A 72 -9.82 -4.75 -8.76
C GLU A 72 -9.68 -3.22 -8.59
N ALA A 73 -8.47 -2.74 -8.31
CA ALA A 73 -8.19 -1.31 -8.16
C ALA A 73 -8.53 -0.48 -9.43
N ILE A 74 -8.37 -1.06 -10.62
CA ILE A 74 -8.79 -0.42 -11.88
C ILE A 74 -10.32 -0.42 -12.03
N ASP A 75 -10.97 -1.55 -11.74
CA ASP A 75 -12.41 -1.72 -11.92
C ASP A 75 -13.21 -0.86 -10.91
N GLU A 76 -12.63 -0.57 -9.75
CA GLU A 76 -13.15 0.39 -8.76
C GLU A 76 -12.82 1.86 -9.08
N GLY A 77 -12.01 2.11 -10.11
CA GLY A 77 -11.66 3.45 -10.57
C GLY A 77 -10.57 4.15 -9.74
N PHE A 78 -9.88 3.43 -8.86
CA PHE A 78 -8.73 3.96 -8.10
C PHE A 78 -7.50 4.10 -8.99
N MET A 79 -7.21 3.09 -9.82
CA MET A 79 -6.10 3.12 -10.79
C MET A 79 -6.62 3.32 -12.21
N ASP A 80 -5.92 4.10 -13.01
CA ASP A 80 -6.23 4.24 -14.45
C ASP A 80 -5.63 3.08 -15.26
N ARG A 81 -6.45 2.42 -16.09
CA ARG A 81 -6.04 1.26 -16.88
C ARG A 81 -4.94 1.60 -17.88
N GLN A 82 -5.06 2.74 -18.58
CA GLN A 82 -4.09 3.13 -19.59
C GLN A 82 -2.75 3.44 -18.92
N LYS A 83 -2.78 4.23 -17.84
CA LYS A 83 -1.59 4.62 -17.09
C LYS A 83 -0.88 3.42 -16.47
N THR A 84 -1.63 2.49 -15.90
CA THR A 84 -1.08 1.24 -15.35
C THR A 84 -0.39 0.41 -16.44
N ALA A 85 -0.96 0.34 -17.64
CA ALA A 85 -0.34 -0.34 -18.77
C ALA A 85 0.92 0.37 -19.27
N GLU A 86 0.95 1.71 -19.30
CA GLU A 86 2.14 2.50 -19.62
C GLU A 86 3.26 2.21 -18.62
N TRP A 87 2.99 2.28 -17.31
CA TRP A 87 3.98 1.95 -16.28
C TRP A 87 4.51 0.53 -16.41
N TRP A 88 3.65 -0.43 -16.76
CA TRP A 88 4.08 -1.81 -16.99
C TRP A 88 5.03 -1.92 -18.18
N LEU A 89 4.72 -1.27 -19.30
CA LEU A 89 5.52 -1.32 -20.52
C LEU A 89 6.86 -0.60 -20.39
N ASP A 90 6.92 0.44 -19.54
CA ASP A 90 8.11 1.24 -19.28
C ASP A 90 8.92 0.74 -18.06
N ASP A 91 8.65 -0.49 -17.58
CA ASP A 91 9.29 -1.11 -16.41
C ASP A 91 9.21 -0.25 -15.11
N CYS A 92 8.21 0.64 -15.02
CA CYS A 92 7.97 1.54 -13.89
C CYS A 92 7.17 0.84 -12.77
N TYR A 93 7.62 -0.34 -12.34
CA TYR A 93 6.89 -1.19 -11.39
C TYR A 93 6.71 -0.56 -10.00
N GLU A 94 7.61 0.34 -9.58
CA GLU A 94 7.48 1.07 -8.31
C GLU A 94 6.23 1.95 -8.28
N SER A 95 5.81 2.53 -9.41
CA SER A 95 4.58 3.33 -9.49
C SER A 95 3.32 2.47 -9.34
N ILE A 96 3.34 1.25 -9.88
CA ILE A 96 2.23 0.29 -9.72
C ILE A 96 2.19 -0.20 -8.27
N ASP A 97 3.36 -0.56 -7.70
CA ASP A 97 3.50 -0.99 -6.30
C ASP A 97 2.95 0.06 -5.32
N VAL A 98 3.43 1.31 -5.43
CA VAL A 98 2.93 2.43 -4.62
C VAL A 98 1.42 2.62 -4.77
N SER A 99 0.89 2.55 -6.00
CA SER A 99 -0.55 2.68 -6.25
C SER A 99 -1.36 1.58 -5.55
N LEU A 100 -0.87 0.33 -5.54
CA LEU A 100 -1.51 -0.78 -4.84
C LEU A 100 -1.44 -0.61 -3.32
N ARG A 101 -0.33 -0.10 -2.77
CA ARG A 101 -0.22 0.19 -1.33
C ARG A 101 -1.23 1.27 -0.91
N CYS A 102 -1.34 2.35 -1.69
CA CYS A 102 -2.33 3.39 -1.45
C CYS A 102 -3.76 2.86 -1.56
N TYR A 103 -4.03 1.95 -2.52
CA TYR A 103 -5.35 1.35 -2.72
C TYR A 103 -5.82 0.57 -1.47
N VAL A 104 -4.94 -0.24 -0.88
CA VAL A 104 -5.29 -1.06 0.29
C VAL A 104 -5.20 -0.31 1.63
N LEU A 105 -4.67 0.92 1.65
CA LEU A 105 -4.34 1.66 2.88
C LEU A 105 -5.52 1.81 3.84
N SER A 106 -6.71 2.17 3.34
CA SER A 106 -7.87 2.38 4.21
C SER A 106 -8.26 1.10 4.96
N GLN A 107 -8.30 -0.03 4.26
CA GLN A 107 -8.60 -1.32 4.89
C GLN A 107 -7.47 -1.74 5.84
N ALA A 108 -6.22 -1.52 5.45
CA ALA A 108 -5.07 -1.84 6.29
C ALA A 108 -5.06 -1.04 7.61
N ILE A 109 -5.51 0.23 7.59
CA ILE A 109 -5.70 1.03 8.81
C ILE A 109 -6.81 0.43 9.69
N ASP A 110 -7.94 0.06 9.09
CA ASP A 110 -9.04 -0.54 9.83
C ASP A 110 -8.63 -1.85 10.52
N ASP A 111 -7.96 -2.73 9.78
CA ASP A 111 -7.46 -4.02 10.26
C ASP A 111 -6.36 -3.84 11.33
N ALA A 112 -5.47 -2.87 11.16
CA ALA A 112 -4.40 -2.58 12.11
C ALA A 112 -4.95 -2.08 13.46
N ILE A 113 -5.96 -1.21 13.42
CA ILE A 113 -6.61 -0.71 14.64
C ILE A 113 -7.34 -1.86 15.34
N GLU A 114 -8.10 -2.69 14.60
CA GLU A 114 -8.77 -3.87 15.17
C GLU A 114 -7.76 -4.83 15.82
N GLU A 115 -6.63 -5.12 15.17
CA GLU A 115 -5.58 -5.99 15.73
C GLU A 115 -4.91 -5.42 17.00
N LEU A 116 -4.81 -4.10 17.13
CA LEU A 116 -4.22 -3.44 18.29
C LEU A 116 -5.19 -3.24 19.46
N GLU A 117 -6.50 -3.38 19.22
CA GLU A 117 -7.54 -3.35 20.26
C GLU A 117 -7.65 -4.69 21.02
N ASP A 118 -7.21 -5.80 20.41
CA ASP A 118 -7.23 -7.18 20.94
C ASP A 118 -6.03 -7.56 21.84
#